data_AF-A0AAV8S8T5-F1
#
_entry.id   AF-A0AAV8S8T5-F1
#
_cell.length_a   1.000
_cell.length_b   1.000
_cell.length_c   1.000
_cell.angle_alpha   90.00
_cell.angle_beta   90.00
_cell.angle_gamma   90.00
#
_symmetry.space_group_name_H-M   'P 1'
#
loop_
_entity.id
_entity.type
_entity.pdbx_description
1 polymer ?
#
loop_
_entity_poly.entity_id
_entity_poly.type
_entity_poly.pdbx_seq_one_letter_code
_entity_poly.pdbx_strand_id
1 'polypeptide(L)'
;MLKMAAKQNMPGLYPLTIFLALVCCYFFHDALALKQQQTLRFRKDGEFKILQVADMHFADGKTTACLNVFPSQMATCSDLNTTAFVKRMIQAEKPDFIVFTGDNIFGFDATDSAKSLDAGFSAAIASKIPWAAVLGNHDQEGTLSREGVMKHIVGLENTLSQLNPAEAHVIDGFGNYNLEIGGVEDTRFENKSVLNLYFLDSGDYSRVPSIPGYGWIKPSQQFWFQRTSQRLQREYRSKPNPQKGTAPGLVYFHIPLPEFANFDSSNFTGVKQEGISSASVNSGFFTTMVEAGDVKAVFTGHDHLNDFCGELTDIQLCYAGGFGYHAYGKAGWSRRARVVVASLEKTESGLWGAVKSIKTWKRLDDEHLTAIDRQVLWSKNSVGHPFAASWMCDWNLKLLFLEH
;
A
#
# COMPACT_ATOMS: atom_id res chain seq x y z
N MET A 1 95.42 10.90 -13.43
CA MET A 1 96.02 11.57 -12.24
C MET A 1 94.92 11.66 -11.18
N LEU A 2 94.85 10.72 -10.23
CA LEU A 2 95.27 10.88 -8.81
C LEU A 2 94.77 12.21 -8.21
N LYS A 3 94.13 12.35 -7.05
CA LYS A 3 93.81 11.53 -5.86
C LYS A 3 92.89 12.48 -5.04
N MET A 4 91.87 12.09 -4.28
CA MET A 4 91.98 11.57 -2.91
C MET A 4 90.55 11.45 -2.32
N ALA A 5 90.36 10.45 -1.48
CA ALA A 5 89.11 10.06 -0.83
C ALA A 5 88.92 10.72 0.55
N ALA A 6 87.69 10.74 1.07
CA ALA A 6 87.38 10.33 2.46
C ALA A 6 85.86 10.28 2.72
N LYS A 7 85.43 9.18 3.35
CA LYS A 7 84.12 8.95 4.00
C LYS A 7 83.99 9.82 5.26
N GLN A 8 82.75 10.17 5.66
CA GLN A 8 82.27 10.01 7.05
C GLN A 8 80.74 10.25 7.22
N ASN A 9 80.10 9.26 7.86
CA ASN A 9 78.98 9.26 8.83
C ASN A 9 77.61 9.96 8.60
N MET A 10 76.55 9.13 8.75
CA MET A 10 75.12 9.42 9.01
C MET A 10 74.87 10.02 10.44
N PRO A 11 73.63 10.27 10.94
CA PRO A 11 72.28 10.43 10.32
C PRO A 11 71.55 11.72 10.79
N GLY A 12 70.41 12.06 10.15
CA GLY A 12 69.47 13.07 10.65
C GLY A 12 68.03 12.77 10.24
N LEU A 13 67.19 12.40 11.21
CA LEU A 13 65.73 12.27 11.12
C LEU A 13 65.06 13.62 10.83
N TYR A 14 63.94 13.64 10.10
CA TYR A 14 62.70 14.45 10.30
C TYR A 14 61.69 14.14 9.15
N PRO A 15 60.36 14.28 9.33
CA PRO A 15 59.52 13.13 9.67
C PRO A 15 58.43 12.76 8.65
N LEU A 16 57.96 11.54 8.84
CA LEU A 16 56.90 10.81 8.15
C LEU A 16 55.50 11.34 8.55
N THR A 17 55.07 12.52 8.09
CA THR A 17 53.75 13.09 8.50
C THR A 17 52.91 13.68 7.37
N ILE A 18 53.04 13.23 6.12
CA ILE A 18 52.18 13.74 5.01
C ILE A 18 51.50 12.62 4.20
N PHE A 19 51.76 11.33 4.47
CA PHE A 19 51.22 10.23 3.66
C PHE A 19 50.07 9.43 4.28
N LEU A 20 49.48 9.88 5.40
CA LEU A 20 48.30 9.21 6.00
C LEU A 20 46.98 10.00 5.89
N ALA A 21 46.99 11.22 5.35
CA ALA A 21 45.78 12.05 5.28
C ALA A 21 44.97 11.87 3.97
N LEU A 22 45.52 11.19 2.96
CA LEU A 22 44.87 11.02 1.65
C LEU A 22 44.30 9.61 1.41
N VAL A 23 44.57 8.65 2.30
CA VAL A 23 44.01 7.28 2.20
C VAL A 23 42.84 7.07 3.17
N CYS A 24 42.66 7.93 4.18
CA CYS A 24 41.48 7.89 5.06
C CYS A 24 40.27 8.69 4.54
N CYS A 25 40.42 9.49 3.48
CA CYS A 25 39.32 10.26 2.89
C CYS A 25 38.58 9.55 1.73
N TYR A 26 38.93 8.31 1.42
CA TYR A 26 38.24 7.48 0.42
C TYR A 26 37.40 6.34 1.03
N PHE A 27 37.35 6.21 2.36
CA PHE A 27 36.64 5.12 3.03
C PHE A 27 35.59 5.56 4.07
N PHE A 28 35.19 6.84 4.05
CA PHE A 28 34.04 7.29 4.84
C PHE A 28 33.08 8.10 3.97
N HIS A 29 31.85 7.57 3.87
CA HIS A 29 30.64 8.10 3.22
C HIS A 29 30.38 7.66 1.79
N ASP A 30 30.35 6.33 1.58
CA ASP A 30 29.19 5.71 0.92
C ASP A 30 28.99 4.33 1.53
N ALA A 31 28.77 4.30 2.84
CA ALA A 31 27.93 3.26 3.42
C ALA A 31 26.49 3.60 3.01
N LEU A 32 26.17 3.40 1.73
CA LEU A 32 24.81 3.06 1.34
C LEU A 32 24.52 1.77 2.10
N ALA A 33 23.98 1.92 3.32
CA ALA A 33 23.33 0.84 4.00
C ALA A 33 22.29 0.33 2.99
N LEU A 34 22.58 -0.81 2.36
CA LEU A 34 21.59 -1.59 1.67
C LEU A 34 20.52 -1.84 2.72
N LYS A 35 19.46 -1.01 2.73
CA LYS A 35 18.31 -1.14 3.60
C LYS A 35 17.78 -2.53 3.30
N GLN A 36 18.10 -3.50 4.15
CA GLN A 36 17.69 -4.88 3.96
C GLN A 36 16.17 -4.84 3.88
N GLN A 37 15.64 -5.03 2.67
CA GLN A 37 14.22 -4.85 2.41
C GLN A 37 13.47 -5.85 3.28
N GLN A 38 12.74 -5.33 4.26
CA GLN A 38 12.02 -6.15 5.23
C GLN A 38 11.01 -7.00 4.45
N THR A 39 11.23 -8.31 4.41
CA THR A 39 10.36 -9.24 3.69
C THR A 39 9.06 -9.39 4.47
N LEU A 40 7.93 -9.03 3.85
CA LEU A 40 6.61 -9.30 4.42
C LEU A 40 6.36 -10.81 4.40
N ARG A 41 5.90 -11.37 5.51
CA ARG A 41 5.64 -12.81 5.63
C ARG A 41 4.56 -13.12 6.64
N PHE A 42 3.87 -14.24 6.42
CA PHE A 42 2.94 -14.79 7.39
C PHE A 42 3.66 -15.16 8.70
N ARG A 43 2.99 -14.89 9.83
CA ARG A 43 3.46 -15.25 11.17
C ARG A 43 3.46 -16.76 11.38
N LYS A 44 4.08 -17.23 12.48
CA LYS A 44 4.18 -18.66 12.84
C LYS A 44 2.82 -19.34 13.07
N ASP A 45 1.78 -18.57 13.39
CA ASP A 45 0.40 -19.03 13.50
C ASP A 45 -0.34 -19.10 12.16
N GLY A 46 0.33 -18.76 11.05
CA GLY A 46 -0.22 -18.82 9.70
C GLY A 46 -1.10 -17.62 9.34
N GLU A 47 -1.05 -16.53 10.10
CA GLU A 47 -1.80 -15.31 9.82
C GLU A 47 -0.92 -14.17 9.35
N PHE A 48 -1.50 -13.27 8.54
CA PHE A 48 -0.92 -11.98 8.20
C PHE A 48 -2.00 -10.91 8.37
N LYS A 49 -1.72 -9.92 9.22
CA LYS A 49 -2.68 -8.87 9.61
C LYS A 49 -2.28 -7.51 9.05
N ILE A 50 -3.21 -6.87 8.35
CA ILE A 50 -3.09 -5.54 7.79
C ILE A 50 -4.01 -4.58 8.55
N LEU A 51 -3.47 -3.46 9.01
CA LEU A 51 -4.25 -2.30 9.46
C LEU A 51 -4.38 -1.32 8.30
N GLN A 52 -5.60 -1.05 7.85
CA GLN A 52 -5.89 -0.02 6.85
C GLN A 52 -6.35 1.27 7.54
N VAL A 53 -5.67 2.37 7.21
CA VAL A 53 -5.95 3.73 7.65
C VAL A 53 -6.27 4.57 6.41
N ALA A 54 -7.40 5.25 6.35
CA ALA A 54 -7.78 6.07 5.21
C ALA A 54 -8.17 7.47 5.67
N ASP A 55 -7.88 8.48 4.85
CA ASP A 55 -8.43 9.83 5.06
C ASP A 55 -8.03 10.40 6.42
N MET A 56 -6.72 10.42 6.71
CA MET A 56 -6.22 11.08 7.92
C MET A 56 -6.41 12.59 7.82
N HIS A 57 -6.23 13.14 6.61
CA HIS A 57 -6.28 14.58 6.35
C HIS A 57 -5.40 15.33 7.34
N PHE A 58 -4.22 14.82 7.65
CA PHE A 58 -3.33 15.45 8.61
C PHE A 58 -2.84 16.81 8.08
N ALA A 59 -2.72 17.81 8.92
CA ALA A 59 -2.18 19.12 8.56
C ALA A 59 -1.06 19.52 9.55
N ASP A 60 -1.25 20.58 10.32
CA ASP A 60 -0.23 21.16 11.19
C ASP A 60 -0.31 20.67 12.65
N GLY A 61 -0.86 19.48 12.89
CA GLY A 61 -0.77 18.84 14.19
C GLY A 61 -1.67 19.51 15.23
N LYS A 62 -1.07 20.02 16.31
CA LYS A 62 -1.80 20.60 17.45
C LYS A 62 -2.63 21.84 17.07
N THR A 63 -2.22 22.58 16.05
CA THR A 63 -2.89 23.82 15.62
C THR A 63 -4.06 23.56 14.68
N THR A 64 -4.14 22.37 14.10
CA THR A 64 -5.24 21.98 13.22
C THR A 64 -6.45 21.57 14.03
N ALA A 65 -7.58 22.24 13.80
CA ALA A 65 -8.83 21.91 14.46
C ALA A 65 -9.51 20.70 13.80
N CYS A 66 -10.22 19.92 14.61
CA CYS A 66 -11.02 18.82 14.09
C CYS A 66 -12.29 19.28 13.40
N LEU A 67 -12.74 18.50 12.42
CA LEU A 67 -14.00 18.69 11.75
C LEU A 67 -15.05 17.70 12.25
N ASN A 68 -16.29 18.18 12.34
CA ASN A 68 -17.47 17.38 12.67
C ASN A 68 -17.36 16.58 13.99
N VAL A 69 -16.84 17.22 15.04
CA VAL A 69 -16.81 16.70 16.42
C VAL A 69 -17.54 17.68 17.34
N PHE A 70 -18.52 17.20 18.11
CA PHE A 70 -19.16 18.05 19.11
C PHE A 70 -18.22 18.31 20.31
N PRO A 71 -18.26 19.49 20.93
CA PRO A 71 -17.54 19.76 22.17
C PRO A 71 -17.90 18.78 23.30
N SER A 72 -19.11 18.22 23.29
CA SER A 72 -19.55 17.17 24.22
C SER A 72 -18.91 15.79 23.97
N GLN A 73 -18.46 15.53 22.74
CA GLN A 73 -17.70 14.33 22.41
C GLN A 73 -16.23 14.50 22.82
N MET A 74 -15.64 15.65 22.46
CA MET A 74 -14.27 16.00 22.83
C MET A 74 -14.15 17.51 23.05
N ALA A 75 -13.84 17.91 24.29
CA ALA A 75 -13.72 19.32 24.66
C ALA A 75 -12.59 20.04 23.89
N THR A 76 -11.51 19.32 23.58
CA THR A 76 -10.40 19.79 22.76
C THR A 76 -10.04 18.71 21.75
N CYS A 77 -9.81 19.09 20.50
CA CYS A 77 -9.46 18.15 19.45
C CYS A 77 -8.52 18.80 18.44
N SER A 78 -7.53 18.02 17.98
CA SER A 78 -6.63 18.36 16.88
C SER A 78 -6.18 17.12 16.11
N ASP A 79 -5.29 17.26 15.13
CA ASP A 79 -4.67 16.11 14.45
C ASP A 79 -3.96 15.15 15.42
N LEU A 80 -3.56 15.62 16.60
CA LEU A 80 -2.99 14.74 17.63
C LEU A 80 -3.97 13.66 18.09
N ASN A 81 -5.28 13.88 17.96
CA ASN A 81 -6.30 12.85 18.19
C ASN A 81 -6.21 11.76 17.11
N THR A 82 -5.98 12.12 15.85
CA THR A 82 -5.67 11.17 14.76
C THR A 82 -4.42 10.36 15.11
N THR A 83 -3.31 11.01 15.51
CA THR A 83 -2.09 10.31 15.95
C THR A 83 -2.35 9.35 17.11
N ALA A 84 -3.14 9.78 18.11
CA ALA A 84 -3.50 8.95 19.25
C ALA A 84 -4.33 7.73 18.83
N PHE A 85 -5.25 7.91 17.87
CA PHE A 85 -6.05 6.82 17.34
C PHE A 85 -5.18 5.78 16.59
N VAL A 86 -4.24 6.20 15.74
CA VAL A 86 -3.30 5.28 15.08
C VAL A 86 -2.52 4.47 16.12
N LYS A 87 -2.00 5.13 17.17
CA LYS A 87 -1.26 4.45 18.25
C LYS A 87 -2.11 3.41 18.96
N ARG A 88 -3.36 3.73 19.31
CA ARG A 88 -4.28 2.78 19.96
C ARG A 88 -4.62 1.60 19.05
N MET A 89 -4.84 1.85 17.75
CA MET A 89 -5.07 0.80 16.76
C MET A 89 -3.88 -0.15 16.63
N ILE A 90 -2.65 0.38 16.53
CA ILE A 90 -1.42 -0.42 16.49
C ILE A 90 -1.28 -1.28 17.76
N GLN A 91 -1.53 -0.70 18.94
CA GLN A 91 -1.42 -1.41 20.21
C GLN A 91 -2.46 -2.53 20.35
N ALA A 92 -3.69 -2.28 19.95
CA ALA A 92 -4.80 -3.23 20.10
C ALA A 92 -4.74 -4.35 19.05
N GLU A 93 -4.46 -4.01 17.79
CA GLU A 93 -4.50 -4.97 16.69
C GLU A 93 -3.16 -5.64 16.43
N LYS A 94 -2.03 -5.01 16.77
CA LYS A 94 -0.67 -5.51 16.52
C LYS A 94 -0.51 -6.01 15.07
N PRO A 95 -0.71 -5.12 14.07
CA PRO A 95 -0.66 -5.53 12.68
C PRO A 95 0.76 -5.94 12.26
N ASP A 96 0.84 -6.80 11.26
CA ASP A 96 2.09 -7.16 10.58
C ASP A 96 2.47 -6.09 9.55
N PHE A 97 1.49 -5.33 9.06
CA PHE A 97 1.65 -4.30 8.05
C PHE A 97 0.58 -3.21 8.16
N ILE A 98 0.93 -1.96 7.86
CA ILE A 98 -0.01 -0.82 7.85
C ILE A 98 -0.13 -0.29 6.42
N VAL A 99 -1.37 -0.09 5.95
CA VAL A 99 -1.65 0.52 4.64
C VAL A 99 -2.41 1.82 4.85
N PHE A 100 -1.87 2.91 4.31
CA PHE A 100 -2.56 4.19 4.24
C PHE A 100 -3.18 4.38 2.85
N THR A 101 -4.52 4.46 2.78
CA THR A 101 -5.26 4.49 1.51
C THR A 101 -5.61 5.90 1.03
N GLY A 102 -4.63 6.80 1.02
CA GLY A 102 -4.74 8.15 0.47
C GLY A 102 -5.34 9.19 1.41
N ASP A 103 -5.25 10.45 0.96
CA ASP A 103 -5.50 11.66 1.75
C ASP A 103 -4.83 11.58 3.11
N ASN A 104 -3.52 11.31 3.05
CA ASN A 104 -2.65 11.20 4.20
C ASN A 104 -2.51 12.56 4.87
N ILE A 105 -2.41 13.61 4.05
CA ILE A 105 -2.50 15.01 4.47
C ILE A 105 -3.68 15.72 3.80
N PHE A 106 -4.17 16.79 4.42
CA PHE A 106 -5.06 17.74 3.75
C PHE A 106 -4.21 18.89 3.22
N GLY A 107 -3.82 18.82 1.94
CA GLY A 107 -2.79 19.68 1.38
C GLY A 107 -3.07 21.18 1.53
N PHE A 108 -4.34 21.60 1.46
CA PHE A 108 -4.71 23.01 1.64
C PHE A 108 -4.36 23.59 3.01
N ASP A 109 -4.50 22.80 4.08
CA ASP A 109 -4.25 23.27 5.45
C ASP A 109 -2.86 22.85 5.97
N ALA A 110 -2.12 22.03 5.22
CA ALA A 110 -0.75 21.63 5.52
C ALA A 110 0.25 22.71 5.06
N THR A 111 0.70 23.57 5.98
CA THR A 111 1.61 24.69 5.63
C THR A 111 3.00 24.24 5.17
N ASP A 112 3.39 23.03 5.57
CA ASP A 112 4.60 22.34 5.10
C ASP A 112 4.28 20.86 4.92
N SER A 113 3.98 20.46 3.68
CA SER A 113 3.52 19.09 3.38
C SER A 113 4.49 18.02 3.84
N ALA A 114 5.81 18.26 3.79
CA ALA A 114 6.80 17.29 4.27
C ALA A 114 6.69 17.08 5.78
N LYS A 115 6.59 18.16 6.57
CA LYS A 115 6.40 18.07 8.03
C LYS A 115 5.06 17.45 8.41
N SER A 116 4.00 17.77 7.68
CA SER A 116 2.67 17.17 7.91
C SER A 116 2.68 15.67 7.62
N LEU A 117 3.36 15.22 6.57
CA LEU A 117 3.56 13.79 6.29
C LEU A 117 4.39 13.11 7.40
N ASP A 118 5.49 13.73 7.84
CA ASP A 118 6.31 13.21 8.94
C ASP A 118 5.49 13.03 10.22
N ALA A 119 4.67 14.02 10.55
CA ALA A 119 3.80 14.00 11.73
C ALA A 119 2.65 12.97 11.58
N GLY A 120 2.01 12.92 10.41
CA GLY A 120 0.92 11.99 10.10
C GLY A 120 1.36 10.53 10.18
N PHE A 121 2.54 10.20 9.66
CA PHE A 121 3.09 8.83 9.70
C PHE A 121 3.89 8.53 10.97
N SER A 122 4.07 9.50 11.87
CA SER A 122 4.93 9.35 13.06
C SER A 122 4.62 8.10 13.91
N ALA A 123 3.35 7.73 14.04
CA ALA A 123 2.93 6.54 14.77
C ALA A 123 3.36 5.23 14.09
N ALA A 124 3.27 5.15 12.75
CA ALA A 124 3.75 4.01 11.98
C ALA A 124 5.28 3.91 12.05
N ILE A 125 5.99 5.03 11.85
CA ILE A 125 7.45 5.11 11.94
C ILE A 125 7.92 4.64 13.33
N ALA A 126 7.36 5.20 14.39
CA ALA A 126 7.74 4.86 15.77
C ALA A 126 7.43 3.40 16.14
N SER A 127 6.41 2.79 15.52
CA SER A 127 6.06 1.39 15.78
C SER A 127 7.06 0.38 15.21
N LYS A 128 7.89 0.79 14.23
CA LYS A 128 8.79 -0.08 13.46
C LYS A 128 8.07 -1.20 12.67
N ILE A 129 6.75 -1.11 12.56
CA ILE A 129 5.96 -2.00 11.69
C ILE A 129 6.15 -1.50 10.25
N PRO A 130 6.41 -2.39 9.28
CA PRO A 130 6.49 -1.98 7.89
C PRO A 130 5.15 -1.40 7.44
N TRP A 131 5.19 -0.38 6.61
CA TRP A 131 3.98 0.30 6.16
C TRP A 131 4.10 0.78 4.72
N ALA A 132 2.97 1.08 4.09
CA ALA A 132 2.92 1.67 2.76
C ALA A 132 1.75 2.63 2.65
N ALA A 133 1.87 3.60 1.74
CA ALA A 133 0.81 4.53 1.39
C ALA A 133 0.55 4.55 -0.12
N VAL A 134 -0.69 4.85 -0.47
CA VAL A 134 -1.09 5.40 -1.78
C VAL A 134 -1.48 6.86 -1.60
N LEU A 135 -1.55 7.58 -2.71
CA LEU A 135 -1.94 8.99 -2.73
C LEU A 135 -3.44 9.15 -2.92
N GLY A 136 -4.03 10.12 -2.23
CA GLY A 136 -5.37 10.63 -2.48
C GLY A 136 -5.36 11.95 -3.24
N ASN A 137 -6.54 12.52 -3.49
CA ASN A 137 -6.66 13.75 -4.26
C ASN A 137 -6.18 14.98 -3.49
N HIS A 138 -6.19 14.97 -2.16
CA HIS A 138 -5.79 16.11 -1.32
C HIS A 138 -4.29 16.17 -1.04
N ASP A 139 -3.56 15.09 -1.27
CA ASP A 139 -2.16 14.97 -0.84
C ASP A 139 -1.23 16.01 -1.52
N GLN A 140 -1.46 16.38 -2.79
CA GLN A 140 -0.62 17.33 -3.54
C GLN A 140 -1.08 18.80 -3.49
N GLU A 141 -2.08 19.14 -2.69
CA GLU A 141 -2.67 20.49 -2.70
C GLU A 141 -1.90 21.51 -1.84
N GLY A 142 -0.79 21.08 -1.23
CA GLY A 142 0.09 21.90 -0.40
C GLY A 142 1.39 22.31 -1.10
N THR A 143 2.52 22.19 -0.39
CA THR A 143 3.83 22.69 -0.84
C THR A 143 4.61 21.70 -1.71
N LEU A 144 4.17 20.45 -1.82
CA LEU A 144 4.78 19.40 -2.63
C LEU A 144 3.89 19.02 -3.81
N SER A 145 4.52 18.77 -4.97
CA SER A 145 3.82 18.14 -6.10
C SER A 145 3.43 16.70 -5.76
N ARG A 146 2.52 16.09 -6.53
CA ARG A 146 2.13 14.67 -6.36
C ARG A 146 3.34 13.72 -6.37
N GLU A 147 4.30 13.97 -7.28
CA GLU A 147 5.58 13.25 -7.30
C GLU A 147 6.41 13.53 -6.04
N GLY A 148 6.48 14.81 -5.62
CA GLY A 148 7.21 15.23 -4.43
C GLY A 148 6.69 14.57 -3.15
N VAL A 149 5.37 14.47 -2.99
CA VAL A 149 4.73 13.75 -1.90
C VAL A 149 5.15 12.28 -1.91
N MET A 150 5.05 11.61 -3.06
CA MET A 150 5.44 10.20 -3.14
C MET A 150 6.93 9.99 -2.86
N LYS A 151 7.80 10.86 -3.39
CA LYS A 151 9.25 10.84 -3.13
C LYS A 151 9.55 10.99 -1.65
N HIS A 152 8.85 11.90 -0.97
CA HIS A 152 8.97 12.10 0.47
C HIS A 152 8.56 10.84 1.22
N ILE A 153 7.38 10.28 0.92
CA ILE A 153 6.87 9.05 1.53
C ILE A 153 7.87 7.90 1.40
N VAL A 154 8.44 7.68 0.20
CA VAL A 154 9.42 6.60 -0.05
C VAL A 154 10.72 6.80 0.74
N GLY A 155 11.06 8.04 1.09
CA GLY A 155 12.23 8.38 1.90
C GLY A 155 12.08 8.07 3.40
N LEU A 156 10.86 7.82 3.87
CA LEU A 156 10.59 7.65 5.30
C LEU A 156 11.04 6.28 5.85
N GLU A 157 11.27 6.24 7.15
CA GLU A 157 11.67 5.01 7.84
C GLU A 157 10.57 3.95 7.81
N ASN A 158 10.98 2.68 7.66
CA ASN A 158 10.11 1.49 7.65
C ASN A 158 9.02 1.46 6.56
N THR A 159 8.96 2.46 5.68
CA THR A 159 8.09 2.39 4.50
C THR A 159 8.58 1.34 3.52
N LEU A 160 7.63 0.62 2.92
CA LEU A 160 7.79 -0.25 1.77
C LEU A 160 7.15 0.35 0.52
N SER A 161 6.66 1.59 0.59
CA SER A 161 6.18 2.32 -0.57
C SER A 161 7.28 2.47 -1.62
N GLN A 162 6.86 2.45 -2.89
CA GLN A 162 7.75 2.64 -4.02
C GLN A 162 7.18 3.71 -4.95
N LEU A 163 8.06 4.40 -5.68
CA LEU A 163 7.66 5.44 -6.63
C LEU A 163 6.85 4.86 -7.78
N ASN A 164 7.47 4.05 -8.63
CA ASN A 164 6.87 3.36 -9.75
C ASN A 164 7.81 2.19 -10.10
N PRO A 165 7.31 1.12 -10.74
CA PRO A 165 8.14 0.00 -11.17
C PRO A 165 9.22 0.49 -12.15
N ALA A 166 10.48 0.13 -11.90
CA ALA A 166 11.60 0.54 -12.75
C ALA A 166 11.51 -0.03 -14.17
N GLU A 167 10.84 -1.16 -14.33
CA GLU A 167 10.59 -1.84 -15.60
C GLU A 167 9.46 -1.21 -16.44
N ALA A 168 8.64 -0.33 -15.87
CA ALA A 168 7.64 0.40 -16.65
C ALA A 168 8.25 1.70 -17.20
N HIS A 169 8.53 1.73 -18.50
CA HIS A 169 9.08 2.91 -19.16
C HIS A 169 8.16 4.15 -19.05
N VAL A 170 6.85 3.94 -19.07
CA VAL A 170 5.83 4.99 -18.90
C VAL A 170 4.66 4.40 -18.12
N ILE A 171 4.36 4.99 -16.96
CA ILE A 171 3.17 4.69 -16.16
C ILE A 171 2.61 5.99 -15.60
N ASP A 172 1.29 6.14 -15.64
CA ASP A 172 0.61 7.32 -15.12
C ASP A 172 0.64 7.35 -13.59
N GLY A 173 0.76 8.56 -13.03
CA GLY A 173 0.76 8.77 -11.58
C GLY A 173 2.05 8.32 -10.87
N PHE A 174 2.00 8.30 -9.55
CA PHE A 174 3.09 7.93 -8.66
C PHE A 174 2.56 7.08 -7.50
N GLY A 175 3.29 6.03 -7.14
CA GLY A 175 2.90 5.07 -6.13
C GLY A 175 2.27 3.80 -6.70
N ASN A 176 2.59 3.45 -7.96
CA ASN A 176 2.18 2.16 -8.53
C ASN A 176 3.22 1.11 -8.19
N TYR A 177 2.88 0.08 -7.43
CA TYR A 177 3.82 -1.00 -7.09
C TYR A 177 3.11 -2.22 -6.54
N ASN A 178 3.84 -3.34 -6.49
CA ASN A 178 3.40 -4.58 -5.87
C ASN A 178 4.31 -4.94 -4.69
N LEU A 179 3.70 -5.45 -3.62
CA LEU A 179 4.41 -6.09 -2.52
C LEU A 179 3.97 -7.55 -2.42
N GLU A 180 4.96 -8.43 -2.31
CA GLU A 180 4.78 -9.88 -2.17
C GLU A 180 4.85 -10.27 -0.70
N ILE A 181 3.90 -11.10 -0.24
CA ILE A 181 3.90 -11.64 1.12
C ILE A 181 4.31 -13.10 1.07
N GLY A 182 5.48 -13.38 1.62
CA GLY A 182 6.05 -14.72 1.71
C GLY A 182 5.33 -15.62 2.70
N GLY A 183 5.52 -16.94 2.56
CA GLY A 183 5.05 -17.89 3.55
C GLY A 183 5.76 -17.78 4.90
N VAL A 184 5.34 -18.62 5.84
CA VAL A 184 5.92 -18.68 7.19
C VAL A 184 7.42 -18.99 7.11
N GLU A 185 8.20 -18.32 7.95
CA GLU A 185 9.64 -18.56 8.14
C GLU A 185 9.94 -20.04 8.45
N ASP A 186 11.08 -20.54 7.97
CA ASP A 186 11.52 -21.95 8.12
C ASP A 186 10.55 -22.97 7.48
N THR A 187 9.82 -22.57 6.44
CA THR A 187 8.92 -23.47 5.70
C THR A 187 9.21 -23.51 4.21
N ARG A 188 8.64 -24.49 3.50
CA ARG A 188 8.77 -24.59 2.04
C ARG A 188 8.30 -23.33 1.27
N PHE A 189 7.50 -22.47 1.89
CA PHE A 189 7.01 -21.23 1.28
C PHE A 189 7.73 -19.97 1.79
N GLU A 190 8.77 -20.09 2.62
CA GLU A 190 9.48 -18.95 3.21
C GLU A 190 9.94 -17.91 2.17
N ASN A 191 10.45 -18.39 1.04
CA ASN A 191 10.95 -17.57 -0.08
C ASN A 191 9.99 -17.58 -1.28
N LYS A 192 8.69 -17.80 -1.02
CA LYS A 192 7.66 -17.83 -2.05
C LYS A 192 6.48 -16.94 -1.68
N SER A 193 6.11 -16.02 -2.56
CA SER A 193 4.90 -15.22 -2.40
C SER A 193 3.67 -16.12 -2.39
N VAL A 194 2.81 -15.91 -1.39
CA VAL A 194 1.53 -16.62 -1.25
C VAL A 194 0.33 -15.68 -1.22
N LEU A 195 0.56 -14.37 -1.11
CA LEU A 195 -0.44 -13.29 -1.17
C LEU A 195 0.24 -12.06 -1.77
N ASN A 196 -0.45 -11.37 -2.69
CA ASN A 196 0.09 -10.18 -3.37
C ASN A 196 -0.73 -8.94 -2.98
N LEU A 197 -0.04 -7.83 -2.73
CA LEU A 197 -0.66 -6.52 -2.52
C LEU A 197 -0.34 -5.63 -3.73
N TYR A 198 -1.33 -5.01 -4.32
CA TYR A 198 -1.18 -4.05 -5.42
C TYR A 198 -1.57 -2.67 -4.94
N PHE A 199 -0.71 -1.69 -5.20
CA PHE A 199 -0.90 -0.28 -4.85
C PHE A 199 -0.95 0.51 -6.14
N LEU A 200 -1.97 1.35 -6.30
CA LEU A 200 -2.15 2.17 -7.49
C LEU A 200 -2.47 3.61 -7.13
N ASP A 201 -1.95 4.51 -7.95
CA ASP A 201 -2.36 5.91 -7.96
C ASP A 201 -3.70 6.05 -8.69
N SER A 202 -4.81 6.25 -7.98
CA SER A 202 -6.12 6.47 -8.62
C SER A 202 -6.29 7.83 -9.30
N GLY A 203 -5.30 8.71 -9.19
CA GLY A 203 -5.32 10.09 -9.65
C GLY A 203 -5.88 11.07 -8.62
N ASP A 204 -6.08 12.31 -9.08
CA ASP A 204 -6.67 13.43 -8.33
C ASP A 204 -7.99 13.88 -9.00
N TYR A 205 -7.92 14.90 -9.86
CA TYR A 205 -9.02 15.42 -10.66
C TYR A 205 -8.77 15.17 -12.14
N SER A 206 -9.85 15.07 -12.91
CA SER A 206 -9.73 14.92 -14.35
C SER A 206 -9.05 16.13 -14.98
N ARG A 207 -8.03 15.85 -15.82
CA ARG A 207 -7.34 16.86 -16.63
C ARG A 207 -7.97 17.03 -18.03
N VAL A 208 -9.03 16.29 -18.33
CA VAL A 208 -9.73 16.34 -19.61
C VAL A 208 -10.88 17.34 -19.49
N PRO A 209 -10.86 18.50 -20.20
CA PRO A 209 -11.84 19.56 -19.98
C PRO A 209 -13.31 19.14 -20.15
N SER A 210 -13.58 18.17 -21.02
CA SER A 210 -14.93 17.65 -21.29
C SER A 210 -15.41 16.59 -20.28
N ILE A 211 -14.54 16.18 -19.33
CA ILE A 211 -14.83 15.15 -18.33
C ILE A 211 -14.57 15.78 -16.96
N PRO A 212 -15.59 16.35 -16.30
CA PRO A 212 -15.39 16.98 -14.99
C PRO A 212 -15.28 15.93 -13.87
N GLY A 213 -14.83 16.40 -12.71
CA GLY A 213 -14.76 15.60 -11.47
C GLY A 213 -13.43 14.88 -11.30
N TYR A 214 -13.48 13.70 -10.67
CA TYR A 214 -12.30 12.96 -10.25
C TYR A 214 -11.54 12.27 -11.40
N GLY A 215 -10.25 12.07 -11.17
CA GLY A 215 -9.38 11.26 -12.03
C GLY A 215 -9.74 9.77 -12.01
N TRP A 216 -9.04 8.97 -12.81
CA TRP A 216 -9.25 7.53 -12.90
C TRP A 216 -7.95 6.80 -13.21
N ILE A 217 -7.89 5.52 -12.84
CA ILE A 217 -6.79 4.60 -13.16
C ILE A 217 -6.68 4.45 -14.68
N LYS A 218 -5.51 4.81 -15.22
CA LYS A 218 -5.23 4.93 -16.65
C LYS A 218 -4.84 3.61 -17.30
N PRO A 219 -4.98 3.46 -18.63
CA PRO A 219 -4.60 2.25 -19.35
C PRO A 219 -3.15 1.78 -19.09
N SER A 220 -2.20 2.70 -18.89
CA SER A 220 -0.80 2.35 -18.58
C SER A 220 -0.67 1.59 -17.25
N GLN A 221 -1.44 1.99 -16.24
CA GLN A 221 -1.49 1.35 -14.93
C GLN A 221 -2.21 0.00 -15.00
N GLN A 222 -3.30 -0.09 -15.76
CA GLN A 222 -4.02 -1.35 -16.01
C GLN A 222 -3.11 -2.37 -16.70
N PHE A 223 -2.36 -1.94 -17.71
CA PHE A 223 -1.38 -2.77 -18.42
C PHE A 223 -0.24 -3.25 -17.51
N TRP A 224 0.28 -2.37 -16.67
CA TRP A 224 1.25 -2.74 -15.64
C TRP A 224 0.68 -3.79 -14.68
N PHE A 225 -0.54 -3.57 -14.17
CA PHE A 225 -1.21 -4.51 -13.28
C PHE A 225 -1.37 -5.89 -13.95
N GLN A 226 -1.86 -5.94 -15.19
CA GLN A 226 -2.02 -7.19 -15.94
C GLN A 226 -0.70 -7.95 -16.09
N ARG A 227 0.38 -7.26 -16.49
CA ARG A 227 1.71 -7.88 -16.64
C ARG A 227 2.24 -8.41 -15.31
N THR A 228 2.05 -7.63 -14.24
CA THR A 228 2.49 -7.97 -12.89
C THR A 228 1.73 -9.18 -12.35
N SER A 229 0.40 -9.16 -12.44
CA SER A 229 -0.46 -10.29 -12.07
C SER A 229 -0.07 -11.55 -12.83
N GLN A 230 0.07 -11.49 -14.16
CA GLN A 230 0.50 -12.64 -14.96
C GLN A 230 1.87 -13.20 -14.54
N ARG A 231 2.83 -12.32 -14.22
CA ARG A 231 4.15 -12.74 -13.71
C ARG A 231 4.02 -13.47 -12.37
N LEU A 232 3.33 -12.86 -11.41
CA LEU A 232 3.13 -13.42 -10.07
C LEU A 232 2.36 -14.74 -10.12
N GLN A 233 1.36 -14.89 -11.00
CA GLN A 233 0.66 -16.17 -11.19
C GLN A 233 1.57 -17.27 -11.73
N ARG A 234 2.53 -16.95 -12.62
CA ARG A 234 3.52 -17.92 -13.09
C ARG A 234 4.46 -18.34 -11.96
N GLU A 235 4.94 -17.39 -11.17
CA GLU A 235 5.82 -17.64 -10.01
C GLU A 235 5.10 -18.46 -8.92
N TYR A 236 3.83 -18.16 -8.65
CA TYR A 236 3.00 -18.94 -7.72
C TYR A 236 2.87 -20.41 -8.14
N ARG A 237 2.79 -20.69 -9.44
CA ARG A 237 2.67 -22.05 -10.00
C ARG A 237 4.02 -22.70 -10.31
N SER A 238 5.13 -21.99 -10.14
CA SER A 238 6.46 -22.52 -10.46
C SER A 238 7.00 -23.48 -9.40
N LYS A 239 7.95 -24.33 -9.82
CA LYS A 239 8.77 -25.17 -8.93
C LYS A 239 9.71 -24.29 -8.07
N PRO A 240 10.19 -24.76 -6.90
CA PRO A 240 10.06 -26.13 -6.36
C PRO A 240 8.73 -26.41 -5.66
N ASN A 241 7.99 -25.38 -5.24
CA ASN A 241 6.76 -25.53 -4.44
C ASN A 241 5.54 -24.97 -5.20
N PRO A 242 5.06 -25.64 -6.27
CA PRO A 242 3.94 -25.14 -7.05
C PRO A 242 2.65 -25.13 -6.22
N GLN A 243 1.95 -23.99 -6.22
CA GLN A 243 0.65 -23.86 -5.57
C GLN A 243 -0.48 -24.03 -6.59
N LYS A 244 -1.61 -24.58 -6.13
CA LYS A 244 -2.82 -24.76 -6.95
C LYS A 244 -3.68 -23.49 -6.90
N GLY A 245 -4.42 -23.22 -7.97
CA GLY A 245 -5.34 -22.08 -8.07
C GLY A 245 -4.64 -20.78 -8.49
N THR A 246 -5.17 -19.65 -8.03
CA THR A 246 -4.58 -18.32 -8.21
C THR A 246 -3.99 -17.82 -6.89
N ALA A 247 -2.84 -17.14 -6.97
CA ALA A 247 -2.32 -16.41 -5.81
C ALA A 247 -3.32 -15.30 -5.48
N PRO A 248 -3.94 -15.24 -4.29
CA PRO A 248 -4.87 -14.16 -4.00
C PRO A 248 -4.15 -12.82 -3.99
N GLY A 249 -4.84 -11.80 -4.51
CA GLY A 249 -4.40 -10.42 -4.58
C GLY A 249 -5.34 -9.48 -3.80
N LEU A 250 -4.76 -8.49 -3.13
CA LEU A 250 -5.48 -7.36 -2.54
C LEU A 250 -5.05 -6.08 -3.23
N VAL A 251 -5.98 -5.22 -3.59
CA VAL A 251 -5.70 -3.97 -4.32
C VAL A 251 -6.05 -2.77 -3.45
N TYR A 252 -5.18 -1.77 -3.43
CA TYR A 252 -5.32 -0.55 -2.66
C TYR A 252 -5.15 0.67 -3.58
N PHE A 253 -6.12 1.57 -3.53
CA PHE A 253 -6.09 2.89 -4.14
C PHE A 253 -7.06 3.81 -3.37
N HIS A 254 -7.12 5.10 -3.69
CA HIS A 254 -7.86 6.05 -2.88
C HIS A 254 -9.27 6.35 -3.39
N ILE A 255 -9.40 6.76 -4.66
CA ILE A 255 -10.67 7.14 -5.28
C ILE A 255 -11.41 5.86 -5.70
N PRO A 256 -12.67 5.65 -5.27
CA PRO A 256 -13.42 4.44 -5.58
C PRO A 256 -13.66 4.30 -7.08
N LEU A 257 -13.81 3.06 -7.53
CA LEU A 257 -14.25 2.77 -8.90
C LEU A 257 -15.76 3.04 -9.04
N PRO A 258 -16.26 3.35 -10.25
CA PRO A 258 -17.70 3.50 -10.50
C PRO A 258 -18.54 2.31 -10.04
N GLU A 259 -17.97 1.10 -10.02
CA GLU A 259 -18.62 -0.13 -9.59
C GLU A 259 -19.07 -0.13 -8.13
N PHE A 260 -18.50 0.72 -7.26
CA PHE A 260 -18.98 0.90 -5.88
C PHE A 260 -20.43 1.44 -5.84
N ALA A 261 -20.92 2.05 -6.92
CA ALA A 261 -22.30 2.50 -7.05
C ALA A 261 -23.32 1.36 -7.18
N ASN A 262 -22.88 0.12 -7.47
CA ASN A 262 -23.78 -1.05 -7.59
C ASN A 262 -24.32 -1.56 -6.25
N PHE A 263 -23.84 -1.01 -5.12
CA PHE A 263 -24.24 -1.46 -3.80
C PHE A 263 -25.29 -0.56 -3.15
N ASP A 264 -26.26 -1.23 -2.54
CA ASP A 264 -27.28 -0.67 -1.66
C ASP A 264 -27.34 -1.48 -0.35
N SER A 265 -28.17 -1.06 0.60
CA SER A 265 -28.21 -1.68 1.93
C SER A 265 -28.60 -3.17 1.95
N SER A 266 -29.09 -3.73 0.84
CA SER A 266 -29.44 -5.15 0.74
C SER A 266 -28.26 -6.06 0.37
N ASN A 267 -27.15 -5.51 -0.13
CA ASN A 267 -26.06 -6.30 -0.73
C ASN A 267 -24.64 -5.90 -0.26
N PHE A 268 -24.52 -5.21 0.88
CA PHE A 268 -23.23 -4.94 1.53
C PHE A 268 -23.26 -5.22 3.03
N THR A 269 -22.08 -5.37 3.63
CA THR A 269 -21.88 -5.33 5.09
C THR A 269 -21.17 -4.05 5.49
N GLY A 270 -21.77 -3.27 6.39
CA GLY A 270 -21.29 -1.97 6.86
C GLY A 270 -22.33 -0.88 6.66
N VAL A 271 -21.91 0.36 6.44
CA VAL A 271 -22.81 1.50 6.26
C VAL A 271 -22.37 2.36 5.08
N LYS A 272 -23.36 2.80 4.29
CA LYS A 272 -23.24 3.81 3.24
C LYS A 272 -24.05 5.04 3.67
N GLN A 273 -23.40 6.17 3.93
CA GLN A 273 -24.07 7.41 4.38
C GLN A 273 -23.90 8.59 3.42
N GLU A 274 -23.14 8.42 2.34
CA GLU A 274 -23.00 9.42 1.30
C GLU A 274 -22.97 8.79 -0.10
N GLY A 275 -22.92 9.66 -1.11
CA GLY A 275 -22.77 9.25 -2.50
C GLY A 275 -21.45 8.51 -2.74
N ILE A 276 -21.32 7.90 -3.91
CA ILE A 276 -20.05 7.33 -4.35
C ILE A 276 -19.35 8.39 -5.18
N SER A 277 -18.24 8.92 -4.67
CA SER A 277 -17.47 9.99 -5.31
C SER A 277 -16.41 9.41 -6.26
N SER A 278 -16.83 8.51 -7.16
CA SER A 278 -15.93 7.93 -8.16
C SER A 278 -15.68 8.88 -9.33
N ALA A 279 -14.75 8.52 -10.20
CA ALA A 279 -14.66 9.12 -11.53
C ALA A 279 -16.00 9.01 -12.28
N SER A 280 -16.32 10.00 -13.11
CA SER A 280 -17.48 9.96 -14.02
C SER A 280 -17.28 8.99 -15.20
N VAL A 281 -16.03 8.56 -15.43
CA VAL A 281 -15.63 7.61 -16.46
C VAL A 281 -15.31 6.27 -15.82
N ASN A 282 -15.90 5.21 -16.36
CA ASN A 282 -15.44 3.86 -16.09
C ASN A 282 -14.25 3.52 -17.01
N SER A 283 -13.06 3.39 -16.42
CA SER A 283 -11.84 3.10 -17.16
C SER A 283 -11.66 1.63 -17.53
N GLY A 284 -12.51 0.73 -17.02
CA GLY A 284 -12.42 -0.72 -17.23
C GLY A 284 -11.48 -1.45 -16.26
N PHE A 285 -10.95 -0.77 -15.22
CA PHE A 285 -10.03 -1.43 -14.28
C PHE A 285 -10.70 -2.54 -13.45
N PHE A 286 -11.98 -2.41 -13.09
CA PHE A 286 -12.72 -3.50 -12.44
C PHE A 286 -12.74 -4.75 -13.31
N THR A 287 -13.14 -4.62 -14.58
CA THR A 287 -13.13 -5.72 -15.55
C THR A 287 -11.73 -6.32 -15.71
N THR A 288 -10.69 -5.48 -15.74
CA THR A 288 -9.29 -5.93 -15.79
C THR A 288 -8.93 -6.83 -14.60
N MET A 289 -9.39 -6.50 -13.39
CA MET A 289 -9.17 -7.33 -12.20
C MET A 289 -9.97 -8.63 -12.24
N VAL A 290 -11.21 -8.60 -12.74
CA VAL A 290 -12.03 -9.80 -12.95
C VAL A 290 -11.35 -10.76 -13.92
N GLU A 291 -10.87 -10.28 -15.06
CA GLU A 291 -10.17 -11.09 -16.07
C GLU A 291 -8.85 -11.67 -15.55
N ALA A 292 -8.14 -10.93 -14.69
CA ALA A 292 -6.91 -11.42 -14.07
C ALA A 292 -7.18 -12.59 -13.09
N GLY A 293 -8.34 -12.59 -12.42
CA GLY A 293 -8.85 -13.70 -11.60
C GLY A 293 -8.10 -13.93 -10.27
N ASP A 294 -7.10 -13.11 -9.96
CA ASP A 294 -6.29 -13.22 -8.76
C ASP A 294 -6.74 -12.27 -7.64
N VAL A 295 -7.29 -11.11 -7.97
CA VAL A 295 -7.82 -10.15 -6.99
C VAL A 295 -9.03 -10.73 -6.26
N LYS A 296 -9.06 -10.55 -4.93
CA LYS A 296 -10.14 -10.98 -4.03
C LYS A 296 -10.81 -9.84 -3.29
N ALA A 297 -10.07 -8.77 -3.02
CA ALA A 297 -10.65 -7.56 -2.45
C ALA A 297 -9.89 -6.31 -2.91
N VAL A 298 -10.65 -5.22 -2.97
CA VAL A 298 -10.22 -3.86 -3.28
C VAL A 298 -10.54 -2.99 -2.08
N PHE A 299 -9.61 -2.16 -1.67
CA PHE A 299 -9.70 -1.32 -0.48
C PHE A 299 -9.46 0.15 -0.82
N THR A 300 -10.39 1.01 -0.42
CA THR A 300 -10.41 2.43 -0.78
C THR A 300 -10.75 3.35 0.40
N GLY A 301 -10.47 4.65 0.25
CA GLY A 301 -10.84 5.73 1.18
C GLY A 301 -11.85 6.69 0.55
N HIS A 302 -11.58 7.99 0.62
CA HIS A 302 -12.22 9.09 -0.14
C HIS A 302 -13.64 9.48 0.31
N ASP A 303 -14.56 8.52 0.42
CA ASP A 303 -15.92 8.75 0.93
C ASP A 303 -15.96 8.40 2.43
N HIS A 304 -15.69 9.39 3.28
CA HIS A 304 -15.37 9.21 4.71
C HIS A 304 -16.54 8.62 5.54
N LEU A 305 -17.77 8.80 5.10
CA LEU A 305 -18.98 8.32 5.75
C LEU A 305 -19.42 6.94 5.24
N ASN A 306 -18.75 6.41 4.22
CA ASN A 306 -18.93 5.04 3.73
C ASN A 306 -17.88 4.11 4.34
N ASP A 307 -18.30 2.95 4.83
CA ASP A 307 -17.40 1.96 5.43
C ASP A 307 -17.81 0.50 5.13
N PHE A 308 -18.58 0.33 4.05
CA PHE A 308 -19.13 -0.97 3.66
C PHE A 308 -18.13 -1.80 2.85
N CYS A 309 -18.39 -3.10 2.77
CA CYS A 309 -17.86 -4.02 1.76
C CYS A 309 -19.02 -4.69 1.04
N GLY A 310 -18.98 -4.73 -0.28
CA GLY A 310 -19.93 -5.47 -1.11
C GLY A 310 -19.21 -6.33 -2.14
N GLU A 311 -19.79 -7.49 -2.47
CA GLU A 311 -19.22 -8.42 -3.45
C GLU A 311 -19.80 -8.17 -4.83
N LEU A 312 -18.94 -7.97 -5.83
CA LEU A 312 -19.31 -7.90 -7.23
C LEU A 312 -18.38 -8.81 -8.03
N THR A 313 -18.95 -9.79 -8.72
CA THR A 313 -18.21 -10.72 -9.59
C THR A 313 -17.00 -11.35 -8.88
N ASP A 314 -17.22 -11.95 -7.72
CA ASP A 314 -16.20 -12.60 -6.87
C ASP A 314 -15.08 -11.67 -6.33
N ILE A 315 -15.24 -10.35 -6.44
CA ILE A 315 -14.33 -9.34 -5.88
C ILE A 315 -15.07 -8.50 -4.83
N GLN A 316 -14.50 -8.40 -3.64
CA GLN A 316 -15.01 -7.52 -2.59
C GLN A 316 -14.54 -6.08 -2.79
N LEU A 317 -15.45 -5.13 -2.81
CA LEU A 317 -15.18 -3.69 -2.92
C LEU A 317 -15.45 -3.04 -1.57
N CYS A 318 -14.38 -2.59 -0.89
CA CYS A 318 -14.40 -2.20 0.52
C CYS A 318 -13.93 -0.76 0.76
N TYR A 319 -14.76 0.05 1.43
CA TYR A 319 -14.34 1.31 2.04
C TYR A 319 -13.71 1.09 3.41
N ALA A 320 -12.69 1.87 3.77
CA ALA A 320 -12.09 1.86 5.10
C ALA A 320 -13.00 2.51 6.18
N GLY A 321 -13.73 3.55 5.78
CA GLY A 321 -14.32 4.55 6.67
C GLY A 321 -13.32 5.66 7.03
N GLY A 322 -13.83 6.87 7.31
CA GLY A 322 -13.02 8.03 7.63
C GLY A 322 -12.29 7.89 8.98
N PHE A 323 -10.96 7.97 8.93
CA PHE A 323 -10.10 7.78 10.09
C PHE A 323 -9.76 9.10 10.80
N GLY A 324 -9.41 10.13 10.02
CA GLY A 324 -8.87 11.38 10.50
C GLY A 324 -9.88 12.25 11.23
N TYR A 325 -9.41 13.02 12.22
CA TYR A 325 -10.24 13.99 12.91
C TYR A 325 -10.31 15.35 12.23
N HIS A 326 -9.32 15.72 11.41
CA HIS A 326 -9.41 16.89 10.53
C HIS A 326 -10.13 16.57 9.21
N ALA A 327 -10.17 15.30 8.81
CA ALA A 327 -11.02 14.85 7.71
C ALA A 327 -12.49 15.19 7.97
N TYR A 328 -13.25 15.58 6.94
CA TYR A 328 -14.70 15.75 7.11
C TYR A 328 -15.34 14.47 7.62
N GLY A 329 -16.47 14.61 8.32
CA GLY A 329 -17.16 13.49 8.94
C GLY A 329 -18.57 13.87 9.36
N LYS A 330 -19.11 13.11 10.31
CA LYS A 330 -20.45 13.35 10.86
C LYS A 330 -20.35 13.35 12.38
N ALA A 331 -20.77 14.43 13.01
CA ALA A 331 -20.75 14.51 14.46
C ALA A 331 -21.68 13.44 15.07
N GLY A 332 -21.25 12.80 16.15
CA GLY A 332 -21.89 11.60 16.70
C GLY A 332 -21.59 10.28 15.96
N TRP A 333 -20.77 10.28 14.91
CA TRP A 333 -20.37 9.09 14.16
C TRP A 333 -18.87 8.82 14.36
N SER A 334 -18.53 7.77 15.12
CA SER A 334 -17.13 7.50 15.52
C SER A 334 -16.22 7.29 14.31
N ARG A 335 -15.01 7.88 14.33
CA ARG A 335 -13.95 7.57 13.37
C ARG A 335 -13.63 6.07 13.40
N ARG A 336 -13.03 5.51 12.35
CA ARG A 336 -12.73 4.06 12.34
C ARG A 336 -11.58 3.70 11.41
N ALA A 337 -11.04 2.51 11.65
CA ALA A 337 -10.10 1.84 10.77
C ALA A 337 -10.58 0.44 10.41
N ARG A 338 -10.14 -0.06 9.26
CA ARG A 338 -10.39 -1.42 8.81
C ARG A 338 -9.19 -2.31 9.11
N VAL A 339 -9.46 -3.53 9.56
CA VAL A 339 -8.46 -4.58 9.77
C VAL A 339 -8.75 -5.71 8.79
N VAL A 340 -7.70 -6.24 8.17
CA VAL A 340 -7.77 -7.36 7.24
C VAL A 340 -6.82 -8.45 7.73
N VAL A 341 -7.28 -9.70 7.77
CA VAL A 341 -6.45 -10.85 8.11
C VAL A 341 -6.56 -11.90 7.01
N ALA A 342 -5.42 -12.26 6.44
CA ALA A 342 -5.27 -13.46 5.63
C ALA A 342 -4.79 -14.61 6.52
N SER A 343 -5.32 -15.81 6.29
CA SER A 343 -4.91 -17.02 7.02
C SER A 343 -4.53 -18.12 6.04
N LEU A 344 -3.42 -18.80 6.30
CA LEU A 344 -2.98 -19.97 5.55
C LEU A 344 -3.78 -21.22 5.91
N GLU A 345 -3.87 -22.14 4.97
CA GLU A 345 -4.32 -23.49 5.20
C GLU A 345 -3.27 -24.26 5.99
N LYS A 346 -3.68 -25.03 7.00
CA LYS A 346 -2.84 -26.03 7.64
C LYS A 346 -3.22 -27.40 7.12
N THR A 347 -2.28 -28.12 6.51
CA THR A 347 -2.52 -29.46 5.96
C THR A 347 -2.72 -30.48 7.07
N GLU A 348 -3.25 -31.66 6.74
CA GLU A 348 -3.39 -32.78 7.70
C GLU A 348 -2.05 -33.19 8.32
N SER A 349 -0.96 -33.07 7.56
CA SER A 349 0.42 -33.28 8.02
C SER A 349 1.00 -32.13 8.86
N GLY A 350 0.20 -31.10 9.18
CA GLY A 350 0.61 -29.97 10.00
C GLY A 350 1.43 -28.89 9.29
N LEU A 351 1.65 -29.02 7.98
CA LEU A 351 2.43 -28.06 7.18
C LEU A 351 1.56 -26.88 6.70
N TRP A 352 2.20 -25.73 6.51
CA TRP A 352 1.53 -24.57 5.92
C TRP A 352 1.30 -24.74 4.40
N GLY A 353 0.09 -24.41 3.98
CA GLY A 353 -0.43 -24.44 2.62
C GLY A 353 -0.53 -23.04 1.98
N ALA A 354 -1.37 -22.93 0.96
CA ALA A 354 -1.76 -21.65 0.38
C ALA A 354 -2.70 -20.87 1.32
N VAL A 355 -2.98 -19.60 0.99
CA VAL A 355 -4.01 -18.81 1.68
C VAL A 355 -5.35 -19.52 1.58
N LYS A 356 -6.00 -19.68 2.74
CA LYS A 356 -7.30 -20.34 2.90
C LYS A 356 -8.45 -19.34 2.95
N SER A 357 -8.25 -18.21 3.60
CA SER A 357 -9.30 -17.21 3.79
C SER A 357 -8.75 -15.82 4.02
N ILE A 358 -9.54 -14.82 3.65
CA ILE A 358 -9.34 -13.41 3.96
C ILE A 358 -10.57 -12.92 4.73
N LYS A 359 -10.36 -12.30 5.88
CA LYS A 359 -11.41 -11.76 6.76
C LYS A 359 -11.17 -10.29 7.01
N THR A 360 -12.23 -9.55 7.32
CA THR A 360 -12.13 -8.14 7.71
C THR A 360 -13.10 -7.79 8.82
N TRP A 361 -12.78 -6.72 9.55
CA TRP A 361 -13.66 -6.01 10.48
C TRP A 361 -13.21 -4.56 10.57
N LYS A 362 -14.02 -3.73 11.25
CA LYS A 362 -13.63 -2.35 11.57
C LYS A 362 -13.50 -2.20 13.08
N ARG A 363 -12.74 -1.19 13.50
CA ARG A 363 -12.61 -0.74 14.88
C ARG A 363 -13.02 0.73 14.96
N LEU A 364 -13.97 1.03 15.83
CA LEU A 364 -14.41 2.40 16.09
C LEU A 364 -13.41 3.12 16.99
N ASP A 365 -13.23 4.42 16.79
CA ASP A 365 -12.64 5.31 17.79
C ASP A 365 -13.69 5.59 18.88
N ASP A 366 -13.86 4.60 19.74
CA ASP A 366 -14.54 4.72 21.02
C ASP A 366 -13.58 4.30 22.14
N GLU A 367 -14.08 4.24 23.38
CA GLU A 367 -13.28 3.88 24.56
C GLU A 367 -12.69 2.47 24.46
N HIS A 368 -13.38 1.54 23.78
CA HIS A 368 -13.04 0.11 23.77
C HIS A 368 -12.50 -0.39 22.43
N LEU A 369 -12.34 0.51 21.45
CA LEU A 369 -12.11 0.14 20.06
C LEU A 369 -13.12 -0.92 19.61
N THR A 370 -14.42 -0.65 19.71
CA THR A 370 -15.46 -1.64 19.42
C THR A 370 -15.25 -2.24 18.02
N ALA A 371 -15.19 -3.57 17.95
CA ALA A 371 -15.11 -4.28 16.68
C ALA A 371 -16.50 -4.49 16.10
N ILE A 372 -16.68 -4.08 14.85
CA ILE A 372 -17.94 -4.21 14.12
C ILE A 372 -17.74 -4.89 12.77
N ASP A 373 -18.83 -5.41 12.20
CA ASP A 373 -18.90 -5.87 10.81
C ASP A 373 -17.84 -6.91 10.42
N ARG A 374 -17.60 -7.87 11.32
CA ARG A 374 -16.73 -9.02 11.05
C ARG A 374 -17.32 -9.83 9.90
N GLN A 375 -16.55 -10.01 8.83
CA GLN A 375 -16.98 -10.75 7.65
C GLN A 375 -15.81 -11.50 6.99
N VAL A 376 -16.14 -12.56 6.25
CA VAL A 376 -15.21 -13.28 5.39
C VAL A 376 -15.31 -12.67 3.99
N LEU A 377 -14.21 -12.08 3.50
CA LEU A 377 -14.15 -11.50 2.16
C LEU A 377 -13.93 -12.55 1.09
N TRP A 378 -13.15 -13.58 1.42
CA TRP A 378 -12.86 -14.67 0.49
C TRP A 378 -12.49 -15.94 1.24
N SER A 379 -12.83 -17.09 0.68
CA SER A 379 -12.32 -18.39 1.11
C SER A 379 -12.03 -19.31 -0.06
N LYS A 380 -11.10 -20.25 0.11
CA LYS A 380 -10.77 -21.25 -0.92
C LYS A 380 -11.94 -22.18 -1.28
N ASN A 381 -12.95 -22.30 -0.41
CA ASN A 381 -14.12 -23.17 -0.60
C ASN A 381 -15.38 -22.41 -1.04
N SER A 382 -15.34 -21.09 -1.17
CA SER A 382 -16.42 -20.35 -1.84
C SER A 382 -16.44 -20.83 -3.28
N VAL A 383 -17.52 -21.51 -3.65
CA VAL A 383 -17.76 -22.02 -4.99
C VAL A 383 -17.83 -20.82 -5.91
N GLY A 384 -16.74 -20.50 -6.60
CA GLY A 384 -16.80 -19.55 -7.71
C GLY A 384 -17.82 -20.06 -8.72
N HIS A 385 -18.75 -19.21 -9.12
CA HIS A 385 -19.59 -19.54 -10.27
C HIS A 385 -18.65 -19.78 -11.46
N PRO A 386 -18.84 -20.86 -12.24
CA PRO A 386 -17.90 -21.25 -13.28
C PRO A 386 -18.03 -20.30 -14.48
N PHE A 387 -17.41 -19.13 -14.41
CA PHE A 387 -17.30 -18.19 -15.53
C PHE A 387 -15.88 -17.63 -15.62
N ALA A 388 -14.88 -18.48 -15.87
CA ALA A 388 -13.60 -18.09 -16.49
C ALA A 388 -12.69 -19.31 -16.70
N ALA A 389 -13.07 -20.22 -17.59
CA ALA A 389 -12.15 -21.26 -18.09
C ALA A 389 -12.58 -21.76 -19.48
N SER A 390 -12.71 -20.83 -20.42
CA SER A 390 -12.71 -21.09 -21.86
C SER A 390 -12.43 -19.74 -22.52
N TRP A 391 -11.73 -19.70 -23.65
CA TRP A 391 -11.27 -18.48 -24.34
C TRP A 391 -9.92 -17.91 -23.89
N MET A 392 -8.92 -18.79 -23.68
CA MET A 392 -7.58 -18.45 -24.19
C MET A 392 -7.59 -18.78 -25.68
N CYS A 393 -7.88 -17.78 -26.51
CA CYS A 393 -7.68 -17.87 -27.95
C CYS A 393 -6.19 -18.04 -28.21
N ASP A 394 -5.85 -19.22 -28.70
CA ASP A 394 -4.56 -19.60 -29.24
C ASP A 394 -4.35 -18.83 -30.56
N TRP A 395 -3.75 -17.64 -30.49
CA TRP A 395 -3.34 -16.87 -31.66
C TRP A 395 -2.10 -17.50 -32.30
N ASN A 396 -2.28 -18.65 -32.95
CA ASN A 396 -1.33 -19.14 -33.94
C ASN A 396 -1.58 -18.41 -35.27
N LEU A 397 -0.83 -17.32 -35.50
CA LEU A 397 -0.70 -16.70 -36.82
C LEU A 397 -0.11 -17.72 -37.80
N LYS A 398 -0.94 -18.31 -38.66
CA LYS A 398 -0.50 -18.84 -39.96
C LYS A 398 -0.66 -17.73 -40.99
N LEU A 399 0.48 -17.11 -41.32
CA LEU A 399 0.65 -16.35 -42.56
C LEU A 399 0.38 -17.31 -43.74
N LEU A 400 -0.73 -17.09 -44.44
CA LEU A 400 -0.97 -17.69 -45.75
C LEU A 400 -0.55 -16.68 -46.81
N PHE A 401 0.45 -17.09 -47.59
CA PHE A 401 0.88 -16.46 -48.83
C PHE A 401 -0.30 -16.36 -49.81
N LEU A 402 -0.51 -15.17 -50.36
CA LEU A 402 -1.31 -14.95 -51.57
C LEU A 402 -0.36 -15.01 -52.77
N GLU A 403 -0.36 -16.13 -53.48
CA GLU A 403 -0.02 -16.20 -54.90
C GLU A 403 -1.24 -16.77 -55.63
N HIS A 404 -1.95 -15.91 -56.35
CA HIS A 404 -2.45 -16.07 -57.71
C HIS A 404 -3.33 -14.88 -58.11
#